data_AF-A0A2S2QHY9-F1
#
_entry.id   AF-A0A2S2QHY9-F1
#
_cell.length_a   1.000
_cell.length_b   1.000
_cell.length_c   1.000
_cell.angle_alpha   90.00
_cell.angle_beta   90.00
_cell.angle_gamma   90.00
#
_symmetry.space_group_name_H-M   'P 1'
#
loop_
_entity.id
_entity.type
_entity.pdbx_description
1 polymer ?
#
loop_
_entity_poly.entity_id
_entity_poly.type
_entity_poly.pdbx_seq_one_letter_code
_entity_poly.pdbx_strand_id
1 'polypeptide(L)'
;NFKEIGGIHLKPFKPLPADLQEFIDSAEHGVIYFNLGSVVRMEDMPIDIQNGIKEGFAGLPQKILWKIESDRSTINLPKNVKTKKWFPQYDVIRHPNVKLFITHGGNSGVIEAISAGIPVLGLPIFFDQPRNLELFKHWGTGLFVDYNNFTKEEFVGKIKRILNDHRFKENAVDLSRRFHDRPVSPQETVAYWTEYVLRHDGAHHLKSQAVNTVWYQYFPVDLLAVVTAVVASLSYFLHRVVAKTLATVRHTFTQNYS
;
A
#
# COMPACT_ATOMS: atom_id res chain seq x y z
N ASN A 1 -22.67 1.48 -2.30
CA ASN A 1 -22.11 2.43 -1.33
C ASN A 1 -21.12 1.73 -0.43
N PHE A 2 -20.02 2.39 -0.11
CA PHE A 2 -18.98 1.88 0.79
C PHE A 2 -18.65 2.93 1.85
N LYS A 3 -18.26 2.50 3.05
CA LYS A 3 -17.71 3.37 4.10
C LYS A 3 -16.31 2.90 4.43
N GLU A 4 -15.33 3.76 4.20
CA GLU A 4 -13.93 3.45 4.52
C GLU A 4 -13.67 3.67 6.00
N ILE A 5 -13.09 2.67 6.66
CA ILE A 5 -12.78 2.70 8.08
C ILE A 5 -11.39 2.12 8.28
N GLY A 6 -10.40 3.02 8.39
CA GLY A 6 -9.01 2.65 8.67
C GLY A 6 -8.70 2.68 10.17
N GLY A 7 -7.98 1.66 10.65
CA GLY A 7 -7.40 1.64 12.00
C GLY A 7 -8.28 1.09 13.11
N ILE A 8 -9.26 0.24 12.81
CA ILE A 8 -10.11 -0.39 13.83
C ILE A 8 -9.30 -1.26 14.82
N HIS A 9 -8.17 -1.82 14.38
CA HIS A 9 -7.29 -2.66 15.18
C HIS A 9 -6.35 -1.87 16.10
N LEU A 10 -6.24 -0.55 15.91
CA LEU A 10 -5.36 0.28 16.72
C LEU A 10 -5.86 0.32 18.17
N LYS A 11 -4.94 0.13 19.11
CA LYS A 11 -5.22 0.10 20.55
C LYS A 11 -4.56 1.27 21.27
N PRO A 12 -5.09 1.71 22.42
CA PRO A 12 -4.39 2.67 23.27
C PRO A 12 -2.98 2.18 23.61
N PHE A 13 -2.05 3.12 23.78
CA PHE A 13 -0.66 2.80 24.12
C PHE A 13 -0.61 2.02 25.43
N LYS A 14 0.23 0.99 25.48
CA LYS A 14 0.57 0.25 26.70
C LYS A 14 2.07 0.36 26.99
N PRO A 15 2.47 0.44 28.27
CA PRO A 15 3.87 0.37 28.64
C PRO A 15 4.54 -0.87 28.06
N LEU A 16 5.76 -0.70 27.55
CA LEU A 16 6.55 -1.80 27.02
C LEU A 16 7.03 -2.71 28.15
N PRO A 17 7.24 -4.02 27.89
CA PRO A 17 7.96 -4.89 28.81
C PRO A 17 9.32 -4.29 29.19
N ALA A 18 9.72 -4.42 30.45
CA ALA A 18 10.91 -3.77 31.01
C ALA A 18 12.18 -4.00 30.17
N ASP A 19 12.35 -5.22 29.66
CA ASP A 19 13.51 -5.58 28.85
C ASP A 19 13.56 -4.88 27.47
N LEU A 20 12.39 -4.50 26.93
CA LEU A 20 12.30 -3.70 25.71
C LEU A 20 12.45 -2.22 26.03
N GLN A 21 11.83 -1.75 27.11
CA GLN A 21 11.93 -0.38 27.59
C GLN A 21 13.40 0.00 27.83
N GLU A 22 14.12 -0.79 28.63
CA GLU A 22 15.55 -0.57 28.92
C GLU A 22 16.41 -0.57 27.64
N PHE A 23 16.16 -1.51 26.73
CA PHE A 23 16.91 -1.60 25.48
C PHE A 23 16.71 -0.36 24.60
N ILE A 24 15.48 0.15 24.51
CA ILE A 24 15.12 1.32 23.72
C ILE A 24 15.58 2.63 24.39
N ASP A 25 15.50 2.73 25.71
CA ASP A 25 15.88 3.93 26.46
C ASP A 25 17.39 4.15 26.47
N SER A 26 18.16 3.06 26.48
CA SER A 26 19.64 3.11 26.41
C SER A 26 20.18 3.29 24.99
N ALA A 27 19.34 3.64 24.00
CA ALA A 27 19.74 3.82 22.61
C ALA A 27 20.09 5.29 22.31
N GLU A 28 21.37 5.65 22.44
CA GLU A 28 21.87 7.03 22.21
C GLU A 28 21.53 7.58 20.81
N HIS A 29 21.68 6.74 19.78
CA HIS A 29 21.39 7.12 18.39
C HIS A 29 19.96 6.75 17.93
N GLY A 30 19.10 6.38 18.88
CA GLY A 30 17.75 5.88 18.61
C GLY A 30 17.72 4.42 18.13
N VAL A 31 16.49 3.97 17.87
CA VAL A 31 16.17 2.58 17.55
C VAL A 31 15.54 2.48 16.16
N ILE A 32 15.90 1.43 15.44
CA ILE A 32 15.21 0.98 14.23
C ILE A 32 14.43 -0.28 14.58
N TYR A 33 13.14 -0.30 14.26
CA TYR A 33 12.34 -1.51 14.38
C TYR A 33 12.20 -2.17 13.01
N PHE A 34 12.53 -3.46 12.91
CA PHE A 34 12.44 -4.24 11.68
C PHE A 34 11.47 -5.41 11.85
N ASN A 35 10.40 -5.40 11.05
CA ASN A 35 9.40 -6.47 11.05
C ASN A 35 8.78 -6.69 9.65
N LEU A 36 8.94 -7.90 9.12
CA LEU A 36 8.39 -8.32 7.83
C LEU A 36 7.03 -9.03 7.93
N GLY A 37 6.36 -8.93 9.07
CA GLY A 37 5.07 -9.58 9.32
C GLY A 37 5.22 -11.05 9.67
N SER A 38 4.13 -11.81 9.60
CA SER A 38 4.07 -13.23 9.94
C SER A 38 4.22 -14.17 8.73
N VAL A 39 3.98 -13.65 7.52
CA VAL A 39 4.01 -14.47 6.28
C VAL A 39 5.42 -14.54 5.70
N VAL A 40 6.19 -13.45 5.81
CA VAL A 40 7.56 -13.40 5.33
C VAL A 40 8.50 -13.81 6.46
N ARG A 41 9.16 -14.95 6.29
CA ARG A 41 10.16 -15.48 7.22
C ARG A 41 11.55 -15.12 6.75
N MET A 42 12.40 -14.70 7.69
CA MET A 42 13.74 -14.23 7.37
C MET A 42 14.65 -15.35 6.85
N GLU A 43 14.46 -16.54 7.42
CA GLU A 43 15.18 -17.77 7.06
C GLU A 43 14.89 -18.27 5.64
N ASP A 44 13.76 -17.87 5.05
CA ASP A 44 13.34 -18.30 3.70
C ASP A 44 13.85 -17.34 2.61
N MET A 45 14.46 -16.21 2.99
CA MET A 45 15.07 -15.29 2.05
C MET A 45 16.42 -15.81 1.52
N PRO A 46 16.85 -15.39 0.31
CA PRO A 46 18.20 -15.67 -0.18
C PRO A 46 19.29 -15.27 0.83
N ILE A 47 20.30 -16.12 0.98
CA ILE A 47 21.35 -15.95 2.00
C ILE A 47 22.07 -14.60 1.89
N ASP A 48 22.24 -14.10 0.66
CA ASP A 48 22.89 -12.82 0.39
C ASP A 48 22.07 -11.63 0.93
N ILE A 49 20.74 -11.71 0.84
CA ILE A 49 19.84 -10.70 1.43
C ILE A 49 19.91 -10.79 2.95
N GLN A 50 19.90 -12.01 3.52
CA GLN A 50 20.03 -12.18 4.97
C GLN A 50 21.34 -11.58 5.50
N ASN A 51 22.45 -11.87 4.83
CA ASN A 51 23.76 -11.36 5.20
C ASN A 51 23.87 -9.85 4.98
N GLY A 52 23.37 -9.33 3.86
CA GLY A 52 23.37 -7.90 3.58
C GLY A 52 22.56 -7.08 4.61
N ILE A 53 21.43 -7.61 5.09
CA ILE A 53 20.67 -6.98 6.19
C ILE A 53 21.46 -7.04 7.50
N LYS A 54 22.01 -8.20 7.88
CA LYS A 54 22.81 -8.36 9.12
C LYS A 54 24.02 -7.44 9.14
N GLU A 55 24.81 -7.44 8.06
CA GLU A 55 25.98 -6.57 7.90
C GLU A 55 25.59 -5.10 7.86
N GLY A 56 24.51 -4.77 7.17
CA GLY A 56 23.98 -3.41 7.11
C GLY A 56 23.63 -2.90 8.51
N PHE A 57 22.95 -3.71 9.32
CA PHE A 57 22.66 -3.39 10.71
C PHE A 57 23.89 -3.29 11.60
N ALA A 58 24.89 -4.16 11.41
CA ALA A 58 26.14 -4.11 12.16
C ALA A 58 26.88 -2.77 11.96
N GLY A 59 26.77 -2.19 10.76
CA GLY A 59 27.39 -0.90 10.41
C GLY A 59 26.62 0.34 10.84
N LEU A 60 25.47 0.20 11.52
CA LEU A 60 24.66 1.32 11.98
C LEU A 60 24.89 1.60 13.47
N PRO A 61 24.94 2.88 13.90
CA PRO A 61 25.05 3.25 15.30
C PRO A 61 23.74 3.04 16.08
N GLN A 62 22.61 2.87 15.39
CA GLN A 62 21.31 2.61 16.00
C GLN A 62 21.26 1.22 16.63
N LYS A 63 20.48 1.09 17.70
CA LYS A 63 20.02 -0.22 18.16
C LYS A 63 18.91 -0.73 17.25
N ILE A 64 18.86 -2.03 17.03
CA ILE A 64 17.89 -2.66 16.14
C ILE A 64 17.02 -3.63 16.93
N LEU A 65 15.71 -3.43 16.86
CA LEU A 65 14.73 -4.42 17.28
C LEU A 65 14.28 -5.20 16.06
N TRP A 66 14.54 -6.50 16.02
CA TRP A 66 14.28 -7.32 14.84
C TRP A 66 13.35 -8.49 15.18
N LYS A 67 12.15 -8.47 14.60
CA LYS A 67 11.23 -9.60 14.67
C LYS A 67 11.70 -10.71 13.73
N ILE A 68 11.90 -11.91 14.27
CA ILE A 68 12.27 -13.13 13.53
C ILE A 68 11.48 -14.33 14.05
N GLU A 69 11.22 -15.34 13.22
CA GLU A 69 10.47 -16.53 13.66
C GLU A 69 11.37 -17.66 14.18
N SER A 70 12.59 -17.75 13.64
CA SER A 70 13.51 -18.86 13.90
C SER A 70 14.79 -18.41 14.60
N ASP A 71 15.22 -19.22 15.57
CA ASP A 71 16.50 -19.06 16.27
C ASP A 71 17.70 -19.34 15.32
N ARG A 72 17.47 -19.95 14.14
CA ARG A 72 18.52 -20.06 13.10
C ARG A 72 18.94 -18.69 12.59
N SER A 73 18.00 -17.75 12.47
CA SER A 73 18.27 -16.38 12.04
C SER A 73 19.00 -15.55 13.10
N THR A 74 19.14 -16.06 14.33
CA THR A 74 19.91 -15.40 15.41
C THR A 74 21.39 -15.76 15.45
N ILE A 75 21.85 -16.71 14.63
CA ILE A 75 23.26 -17.10 14.62
C ILE A 75 24.10 -15.89 14.14
N ASN A 76 25.10 -15.53 14.97
CA ASN A 76 26.05 -14.43 14.73
C ASN A 76 25.40 -13.06 14.52
N LEU A 77 24.39 -12.72 15.34
CA LEU A 77 23.81 -11.38 15.29
C LEU A 77 24.79 -10.30 15.75
N PRO A 78 24.74 -9.10 15.13
CA PRO A 78 25.48 -7.94 15.61
C PRO A 78 25.08 -7.53 17.04
N LYS A 79 26.02 -6.95 17.79
CA LYS A 79 25.81 -6.56 19.21
C LYS A 79 24.69 -5.53 19.41
N ASN A 80 24.41 -4.70 18.40
CA ASN A 80 23.37 -3.69 18.44
C ASN A 80 21.97 -4.25 18.08
N VAL A 81 21.84 -5.54 17.78
CA VAL A 81 20.58 -6.17 17.38
C VAL A 81 20.00 -6.99 18.53
N LYS A 82 18.73 -6.74 18.86
CA LYS A 82 17.93 -7.57 19.76
C LYS A 82 16.75 -8.18 19.01
N THR A 83 16.60 -9.49 19.12
CA THR A 83 15.54 -10.24 18.43
C THR A 83 14.49 -10.78 19.38
N LYS A 84 13.26 -10.90 18.87
CA LYS A 84 12.16 -11.67 19.50
C LYS A 84 11.25 -12.24 18.42
N LYS A 85 10.53 -13.31 18.77
CA LYS A 85 9.44 -13.87 17.95
C LYS A 85 8.22 -12.95 17.91
N TRP A 86 8.00 -12.21 18.99
CA TRP A 86 6.88 -11.29 19.10
C TRP A 86 7.29 -9.97 19.76
N PHE A 87 6.74 -8.88 19.25
CA PHE A 87 6.84 -7.53 19.81
C PHE A 87 5.44 -6.91 19.91
N PRO A 88 5.17 -6.06 20.91
CA PRO A 88 4.01 -5.17 20.88
C PRO A 88 4.28 -4.05 19.84
N GLN A 89 4.20 -4.39 18.55
CA GLN A 89 4.67 -3.57 17.43
C GLN A 89 4.18 -2.12 17.51
N TYR A 90 2.87 -1.93 17.66
CA TYR A 90 2.28 -0.59 17.66
C TYR A 90 2.79 0.26 18.84
N ASP A 91 3.02 -0.33 20.01
CA ASP A 91 3.61 0.36 21.16
C ASP A 91 5.11 0.66 20.91
N VAL A 92 5.85 -0.28 20.31
CA VAL A 92 7.27 -0.10 19.96
C VAL A 92 7.45 1.09 19.00
N ILE A 93 6.73 1.13 17.88
CA ILE A 93 6.91 2.17 16.87
C ILE A 93 6.41 3.55 17.32
N ARG A 94 5.61 3.62 18.39
CA ARG A 94 5.17 4.87 19.02
C ARG A 94 6.13 5.38 20.07
N HIS A 95 7.15 4.61 20.44
CA HIS A 95 8.14 5.02 21.42
C HIS A 95 9.01 6.16 20.84
N PRO A 96 9.28 7.25 21.58
CA PRO A 96 9.98 8.43 21.07
C PRO A 96 11.41 8.17 20.58
N ASN A 97 12.07 7.14 21.10
CA ASN A 97 13.41 6.73 20.67
C ASN A 97 13.42 5.86 19.42
N VAL A 98 12.28 5.35 18.95
CA VAL A 98 12.20 4.60 17.69
C VAL A 98 12.06 5.60 16.54
N LYS A 99 13.05 5.60 15.64
CA LYS A 99 13.22 6.63 14.60
C LYS A 99 12.80 6.15 13.21
N LEU A 100 12.79 4.84 12.99
CA LEU A 100 12.49 4.23 11.70
C LEU A 100 11.79 2.89 11.92
N PHE A 101 10.74 2.66 11.14
CA PHE A 101 10.13 1.35 10.99
C PHE A 101 10.48 0.76 9.62
N ILE A 102 11.16 -0.38 9.60
CA ILE A 102 11.44 -1.14 8.39
C ILE A 102 10.40 -2.26 8.29
N THR A 103 9.62 -2.28 7.21
CA THR A 103 8.49 -3.20 7.05
C THR A 103 8.29 -3.70 5.63
N HIS A 104 7.71 -4.90 5.51
CA HIS A 104 7.29 -5.46 4.23
C HIS A 104 6.10 -4.73 3.58
N GLY A 105 5.35 -3.89 4.31
CA GLY A 105 4.22 -3.14 3.74
C GLY A 105 2.85 -3.83 3.82
N GLY A 106 2.69 -4.81 4.72
CA GLY A 106 1.37 -5.37 5.02
C GLY A 106 0.41 -4.31 5.59
N ASN A 107 -0.87 -4.37 5.22
CA ASN A 107 -1.84 -3.30 5.46
C ASN A 107 -1.96 -2.86 6.93
N SER A 108 -2.02 -3.81 7.88
CA SER A 108 -2.10 -3.48 9.32
C SER A 108 -0.87 -2.70 9.80
N GLY A 109 0.33 -3.11 9.38
CA GLY A 109 1.58 -2.43 9.74
C GLY A 109 1.71 -1.05 9.10
N VAL A 110 1.19 -0.88 7.88
CA VAL A 110 1.12 0.42 7.21
C VAL A 110 0.21 1.39 7.96
N ILE A 111 -1.00 0.96 8.35
CA ILE A 111 -1.92 1.78 9.14
C ILE A 111 -1.32 2.13 10.51
N GLU A 112 -0.66 1.17 11.16
CA GLU A 112 0.05 1.39 12.43
C GLU A 112 1.18 2.42 12.27
N ALA A 113 1.96 2.37 11.19
CA ALA A 113 3.04 3.32 10.92
C ALA A 113 2.52 4.74 10.65
N ILE A 114 1.47 4.85 9.83
CA ILE A 114 0.77 6.12 9.56
C ILE A 114 0.25 6.72 10.86
N SER A 115 -0.43 5.91 11.68
CA SER A 115 -0.92 6.36 12.99
C SER A 115 0.23 6.72 13.93
N ALA A 116 1.30 5.94 14.00
CA ALA A 116 2.45 6.27 14.86
C ALA A 116 3.21 7.53 14.43
N GLY A 117 3.01 8.00 13.19
CA GLY A 117 3.74 9.13 12.64
C GLY A 117 5.24 8.87 12.54
N ILE A 118 5.60 7.63 12.16
CA ILE A 118 6.99 7.20 12.04
C ILE A 118 7.39 7.07 10.56
N PRO A 119 8.61 7.49 10.19
CA PRO A 119 9.16 7.20 8.87
C PRO A 119 9.26 5.70 8.60
N VAL A 120 9.14 5.33 7.32
CA VAL A 120 9.17 3.93 6.88
C VAL A 120 10.25 3.68 5.84
N LEU A 121 10.96 2.55 6.00
CA LEU A 121 11.67 1.91 4.91
C LEU A 121 10.94 0.63 4.52
N GLY A 122 10.40 0.61 3.31
CA GLY A 122 9.73 -0.55 2.73
C GLY A 122 10.70 -1.60 2.20
N LEU A 123 10.39 -2.87 2.42
CA LEU A 123 11.00 -4.01 1.73
C LEU A 123 9.87 -4.91 1.20
N PRO A 124 9.16 -4.49 0.14
CA PRO A 124 8.03 -5.24 -0.40
C PRO A 124 8.51 -6.56 -1.02
N ILE A 125 7.76 -7.63 -0.76
CA ILE A 125 8.04 -8.97 -1.26
C ILE A 125 7.00 -9.39 -2.31
N PHE A 126 5.69 -9.27 -2.02
CA PHE A 126 4.64 -9.75 -2.93
C PHE A 126 3.27 -9.09 -2.71
N PHE A 127 2.30 -9.41 -3.58
CA PHE A 127 0.90 -8.98 -3.55
C PHE A 127 0.73 -7.44 -3.51
N ASP A 128 0.01 -6.93 -2.52
CA ASP A 128 -0.37 -5.54 -2.33
C ASP A 128 0.75 -4.69 -1.70
N GLN A 129 1.81 -5.32 -1.19
CA GLN A 129 2.89 -4.66 -0.46
C GLN A 129 3.57 -3.51 -1.23
N PRO A 130 3.95 -3.65 -2.53
CA PRO A 130 4.53 -2.53 -3.27
C PRO A 130 3.59 -1.32 -3.35
N ARG A 131 2.29 -1.57 -3.62
CA ARG A 131 1.26 -0.52 -3.72
C ARG A 131 1.07 0.19 -2.38
N ASN A 132 1.02 -0.56 -1.29
CA ASN A 132 0.87 0.04 0.05
C ASN A 132 2.08 0.92 0.42
N LEU A 133 3.28 0.52 0.01
CA LEU A 133 4.51 1.27 0.28
C LEU A 133 4.70 2.49 -0.64
N GLU A 134 4.10 2.48 -1.83
CA GLU A 134 4.07 3.63 -2.73
C GLU A 134 3.41 4.86 -2.06
N LEU A 135 2.43 4.63 -1.18
CA LEU A 135 1.82 5.70 -0.37
C LEU A 135 2.87 6.45 0.48
N PHE A 136 3.80 5.74 1.12
CA PHE A 136 4.84 6.41 1.93
C PHE A 136 5.79 7.25 1.08
N LYS A 137 6.08 6.80 -0.14
CA LYS A 137 6.88 7.59 -1.09
C LYS A 137 6.10 8.82 -1.55
N HIS A 138 4.82 8.66 -1.89
CA HIS A 138 3.94 9.74 -2.32
C HIS A 138 3.83 10.85 -1.26
N TRP A 139 3.63 10.47 0.00
CA TRP A 139 3.55 11.40 1.12
C TRP A 139 4.91 11.89 1.64
N GLY A 140 6.02 11.43 1.06
CA GLY A 140 7.37 11.80 1.52
C GLY A 140 7.69 11.33 2.93
N THR A 141 7.05 10.25 3.40
CA THR A 141 7.20 9.67 4.74
C THR A 141 8.07 8.40 4.73
N GLY A 142 8.53 7.96 3.56
CA GLY A 142 9.38 6.79 3.46
C GLY A 142 10.00 6.55 2.09
N LEU A 143 10.87 5.54 2.05
CA LEU A 143 11.47 4.99 0.84
C LEU A 143 11.25 3.47 0.84
N PHE A 144 11.59 2.78 -0.23
CA PHE A 144 11.59 1.31 -0.28
C PHE A 144 12.85 0.80 -0.99
N VAL A 145 13.31 -0.40 -0.63
CA VAL A 145 14.38 -1.14 -1.32
C VAL A 145 13.74 -2.18 -2.23
N ASP A 146 14.26 -2.33 -3.44
CA ASP A 146 13.83 -3.39 -4.34
C ASP A 146 14.36 -4.73 -3.84
N TYR A 147 13.47 -5.63 -3.45
CA TYR A 147 13.83 -6.97 -3.00
C TYR A 147 14.57 -7.77 -4.07
N ASN A 148 14.19 -7.63 -5.35
CA ASN A 148 14.78 -8.41 -6.44
C ASN A 148 16.20 -7.95 -6.81
N ASN A 149 16.52 -6.69 -6.51
CA ASN A 149 17.81 -6.06 -6.78
C ASN A 149 18.48 -5.57 -5.49
N PHE A 150 18.27 -6.31 -4.39
CA PHE A 150 18.72 -5.90 -3.08
C PHE A 150 20.25 -5.77 -3.01
N THR A 151 20.72 -4.65 -2.49
CA THR A 151 22.13 -4.46 -2.10
C THR A 151 22.23 -3.88 -0.70
N LYS A 152 23.28 -4.25 0.04
CA LYS A 152 23.55 -3.71 1.38
C LYS A 152 23.75 -2.19 1.32
N GLU A 153 24.43 -1.72 0.29
CA GLU A 153 24.80 -0.32 0.09
C GLU A 153 23.54 0.54 -0.08
N GLU A 154 22.59 0.09 -0.91
CA GLU A 154 21.30 0.77 -1.07
C GLU A 154 20.48 0.72 0.22
N PHE A 155 20.40 -0.44 0.89
CA PHE A 155 19.67 -0.62 2.13
C PHE A 155 20.15 0.36 3.22
N VAL A 156 21.47 0.36 3.49
CA VAL A 156 22.08 1.25 4.48
C VAL A 156 21.98 2.72 4.03
N GLY A 157 22.19 3.00 2.74
CA GLY A 157 22.08 4.35 2.19
C GLY A 157 20.68 4.95 2.39
N LYS A 158 19.63 4.17 2.16
CA LYS A 158 18.24 4.61 2.37
C LYS A 158 17.89 4.77 3.86
N ILE A 159 18.38 3.89 4.74
CA ILE A 159 18.24 4.07 6.19
C ILE A 159 18.86 5.41 6.63
N LYS A 160 20.12 5.65 6.26
CA LYS A 160 20.83 6.90 6.61
C LYS A 160 20.11 8.13 6.06
N ARG A 161 19.63 8.06 4.83
CA ARG A 161 18.85 9.15 4.21
C ARG A 161 17.60 9.47 5.02
N ILE A 162 16.79 8.46 5.38
CA ILE A 162 15.56 8.69 6.15
C ILE A 162 15.86 9.27 7.54
N LEU A 163 16.92 8.78 8.20
CA LEU A 163 17.27 9.21 9.54
C LEU A 163 17.88 10.63 9.59
N ASN A 164 18.57 11.06 8.53
CA ASN A 164 19.25 12.36 8.48
C ASN A 164 18.40 13.49 7.88
N ASP A 165 17.39 13.16 7.08
CA ASP A 165 16.49 14.13 6.44
C ASP A 165 15.21 14.30 7.27
N HIS A 166 15.14 15.39 8.04
CA HIS A 166 14.04 15.70 8.96
C HIS A 166 12.65 15.69 8.29
N ARG A 167 12.59 15.97 6.99
CA ARG A 167 11.34 16.02 6.22
C ARG A 167 10.58 14.70 6.29
N PHE A 168 11.26 13.55 6.33
CA PHE A 168 10.57 12.25 6.47
C PHE A 168 9.80 12.15 7.78
N LYS A 169 10.38 12.62 8.88
CA LYS A 169 9.73 12.60 10.20
C LYS A 169 8.63 13.65 10.30
N GLU A 170 8.87 14.86 9.81
CA GLU A 170 7.87 15.93 9.79
C GLU A 170 6.64 15.52 8.97
N ASN A 171 6.84 15.00 7.76
CA ASN A 171 5.75 14.51 6.92
C ASN A 171 5.01 13.34 7.60
N ALA A 172 5.72 12.44 8.29
CA ALA A 172 5.08 11.30 8.97
C ALA A 172 4.21 11.78 10.15
N VAL A 173 4.69 12.74 10.93
CA VAL A 173 3.91 13.37 12.03
C VAL A 173 2.71 14.13 11.47
N ASP A 174 2.90 14.87 10.37
CA ASP A 174 1.82 15.58 9.69
C ASP A 174 0.75 14.63 9.15
N LEU A 175 1.16 13.54 8.50
CA LEU A 175 0.25 12.50 8.01
C LEU A 175 -0.49 11.82 9.16
N SER A 176 0.18 11.53 10.28
CA SER A 176 -0.45 10.99 11.49
C SER A 176 -1.52 11.93 12.03
N ARG A 177 -1.23 13.23 12.10
CA ARG A 177 -2.20 14.24 12.55
C ARG A 177 -3.45 14.22 11.66
N ARG A 178 -3.29 14.22 10.34
CA ARG A 178 -4.42 14.10 9.39
C ARG A 178 -5.18 12.78 9.53
N PHE A 179 -4.47 11.69 9.79
CA PHE A 179 -5.10 10.38 10.01
C PHE A 179 -5.99 10.40 11.26
N HIS A 180 -5.57 11.04 12.35
CA HIS A 180 -6.38 11.13 13.57
C HIS A 180 -7.44 12.23 13.54
N ASP A 181 -7.36 13.16 12.59
CA ASP A 181 -8.35 14.22 12.39
C ASP A 181 -9.65 13.64 11.79
N ARG A 182 -10.49 13.11 12.67
CA ARG A 182 -11.79 12.51 12.33
C ARG A 182 -12.80 12.79 13.44
N PRO A 183 -14.08 13.00 13.11
CA PRO A 183 -15.10 13.39 14.10
C PRO A 183 -15.48 12.27 15.08
N VAL A 184 -15.29 11.00 14.68
CA VAL A 184 -15.63 9.81 15.48
C VAL A 184 -14.55 8.75 15.32
N SER A 185 -14.37 7.91 16.33
CA SER A 185 -13.38 6.84 16.28
C SER A 185 -13.73 5.79 15.20
N PRO A 186 -12.75 5.02 14.68
CA PRO A 186 -13.03 3.91 13.77
C PRO A 186 -14.07 2.93 14.34
N GLN A 187 -13.97 2.60 15.63
CA GLN A 187 -14.82 1.64 16.31
C GLN A 187 -16.27 2.15 16.40
N GLU A 188 -16.46 3.41 16.80
CA GLU A 188 -17.79 4.05 16.82
C GLU A 188 -18.38 4.17 15.42
N THR A 189 -17.55 4.45 14.40
CA THR A 189 -18.00 4.50 13.00
C THR A 189 -18.56 3.15 12.56
N VAL A 190 -17.89 2.04 12.88
CA VAL A 190 -18.39 0.69 12.56
C VAL A 190 -19.69 0.41 13.29
N ALA A 191 -19.74 0.68 14.59
CA ALA A 191 -20.95 0.47 15.40
C ALA A 191 -22.14 1.24 14.82
N TYR A 192 -21.95 2.54 14.56
CA TYR A 192 -22.99 3.39 13.99
C TYR A 192 -23.52 2.87 12.65
N TRP A 193 -22.64 2.56 11.68
CA TRP A 193 -23.10 2.12 10.35
C TRP A 193 -23.72 0.73 10.38
N THR A 194 -23.23 -0.15 11.26
CA THR A 194 -23.84 -1.47 11.47
C THR A 194 -25.26 -1.32 12.00
N GLU A 195 -25.44 -0.55 13.06
CA GLU A 195 -26.76 -0.28 13.61
C GLU A 195 -27.67 0.48 12.63
N TYR A 196 -27.11 1.39 11.83
CA TYR A 196 -27.88 2.11 10.81
C TYR A 196 -28.50 1.16 9.80
N VAL A 197 -27.73 0.18 9.31
CA VAL A 197 -28.24 -0.84 8.38
C VAL A 197 -29.32 -1.69 9.04
N LEU A 198 -29.13 -2.07 10.31
CA LEU A 198 -30.13 -2.84 11.08
C LEU A 198 -31.43 -2.04 11.32
N ARG A 199 -31.33 -0.76 11.67
CA ARG A 199 -32.49 0.13 11.91
C ARG A 199 -33.34 0.37 10.67
N HIS A 200 -32.79 0.15 9.47
CA HIS A 200 -33.47 0.42 8.19
C HIS A 200 -33.59 -0.84 7.34
N ASP A 201 -33.69 -2.01 7.96
CA ASP A 201 -33.92 -3.30 7.31
C ASP A 201 -33.01 -3.55 6.08
N GLY A 202 -31.71 -3.28 6.22
CA GLY A 202 -30.73 -3.46 5.15
C GLY A 202 -30.40 -2.20 4.34
N ALA A 203 -30.96 -1.04 4.72
CA ALA A 203 -30.69 0.28 4.13
C ALA A 203 -30.75 0.28 2.59
N HIS A 204 -31.83 -0.26 2.04
CA HIS A 204 -32.02 -0.41 0.58
C HIS A 204 -31.90 0.90 -0.19
N HIS A 205 -32.25 2.04 0.42
CA HIS A 205 -32.10 3.38 -0.14
C HIS A 205 -30.64 3.82 -0.33
N LEU A 206 -29.67 3.16 0.32
CA LEU A 206 -28.24 3.37 0.11
C LEU A 206 -27.64 2.37 -0.91
N LYS A 207 -28.43 1.48 -1.50
CA LYS A 207 -27.94 0.60 -2.56
C LYS A 207 -28.11 1.33 -3.89
N SER A 208 -27.05 1.30 -4.71
CA SER A 208 -27.19 1.77 -6.09
C SER A 208 -28.20 0.88 -6.80
N GLN A 209 -29.12 1.47 -7.55
CA GLN A 209 -30.06 0.70 -8.39
C GLN A 209 -29.32 -0.21 -9.38
N ALA A 210 -28.07 0.13 -9.73
CA ALA A 210 -27.20 -0.66 -10.58
C ALA A 210 -26.96 -2.11 -10.07
N VAL A 211 -27.08 -2.35 -8.76
CA VAL A 211 -26.88 -3.68 -8.16
C VAL A 211 -28.03 -4.64 -8.51
N ASN A 212 -29.22 -4.10 -8.78
CA ASN A 212 -30.42 -4.89 -9.09
C ASN A 212 -30.72 -4.93 -10.60
N THR A 213 -29.92 -4.25 -11.43
CA THR A 213 -30.02 -4.35 -12.89
C THR A 213 -29.41 -5.63 -13.41
N VAL A 214 -30.15 -6.31 -14.28
CA VAL A 214 -29.67 -7.41 -15.11
C VAL A 214 -28.55 -6.97 -16.04
N TRP A 215 -27.62 -7.88 -16.36
CA TRP A 215 -26.39 -7.56 -17.09
C TRP A 215 -26.61 -6.82 -18.42
N TYR A 216 -27.69 -7.11 -19.14
CA TYR A 216 -27.99 -6.49 -20.43
C TYR A 216 -28.52 -5.05 -20.33
N GLN A 217 -29.10 -4.67 -19.19
CA GLN A 217 -29.47 -3.28 -18.87
C GLN A 217 -28.26 -2.51 -18.32
N TYR A 218 -27.36 -3.21 -17.62
CA TYR A 218 -26.11 -2.64 -17.12
C TYR A 218 -25.13 -2.28 -18.25
N PHE A 219 -25.06 -3.10 -19.30
CA PHE A 219 -24.21 -2.88 -20.49
C PHE A 219 -25.01 -2.43 -21.74
N PRO A 220 -25.94 -1.47 -21.60
CA PRO A 220 -27.13 -1.23 -22.44
C PRO A 220 -27.02 -1.80 -23.87
N VAL A 221 -27.33 -3.10 -23.98
CA VAL A 221 -27.04 -3.90 -25.18
C VAL A 221 -27.94 -3.48 -26.35
N ASP A 222 -29.15 -3.04 -26.04
CA ASP A 222 -30.11 -2.46 -26.95
C ASP A 222 -29.60 -1.15 -27.58
N LEU A 223 -29.04 -0.25 -26.77
CA LEU A 223 -28.42 0.98 -27.25
C LEU A 223 -27.23 0.68 -28.17
N LEU A 224 -26.37 -0.26 -27.78
CA LEU A 224 -25.25 -0.70 -28.62
C LEU A 224 -25.75 -1.26 -29.97
N ALA A 225 -26.77 -2.11 -29.95
CA ALA A 225 -27.36 -2.68 -31.16
C ALA A 225 -27.94 -1.60 -32.10
N VAL A 226 -28.66 -0.61 -31.55
CA VAL A 226 -29.20 0.51 -32.33
C VAL A 226 -28.09 1.36 -32.93
N VAL A 227 -27.06 1.72 -32.14
CA VAL A 227 -25.91 2.49 -32.62
C VAL A 227 -25.17 1.73 -33.73
N THR A 228 -24.91 0.43 -33.55
CA THR A 228 -24.29 -0.42 -34.57
C THR A 228 -25.14 -0.47 -35.85
N ALA A 229 -26.46 -0.63 -35.73
CA ALA A 229 -27.37 -0.66 -36.88
C ALA A 229 -27.37 0.67 -37.66
N VAL A 230 -27.37 1.80 -36.96
CA VAL A 230 -27.29 3.14 -37.60
C VAL A 230 -25.97 3.32 -38.32
N VAL A 231 -24.84 3.00 -37.69
CA VAL A 231 -23.50 3.11 -38.30
C VAL A 231 -23.39 2.20 -39.53
N ALA A 232 -23.88 0.95 -39.44
CA ALA A 232 -23.89 0.01 -40.56
C ALA A 232 -24.77 0.53 -41.72
N SER A 233 -25.95 1.08 -41.42
CA SER A 233 -26.87 1.63 -42.42
C SER A 233 -26.27 2.84 -43.14
N LEU A 234 -25.66 3.77 -42.39
CA LEU A 234 -24.96 4.93 -42.95
C LEU A 234 -23.76 4.52 -43.80
N SER A 235 -22.98 3.54 -43.34
CA SER A 235 -21.82 3.00 -44.06
C SER A 235 -22.23 2.31 -45.36
N TYR A 236 -23.31 1.52 -45.31
CA TYR A 236 -23.89 0.88 -46.49
C TYR A 236 -24.40 1.92 -47.50
N PHE A 237 -25.14 2.94 -47.03
CA PHE A 237 -25.63 4.03 -47.87
C PHE A 237 -24.48 4.79 -48.54
N LEU A 238 -23.45 5.18 -47.77
CA LEU A 238 -22.26 5.85 -48.29
C LEU A 238 -21.55 4.99 -49.35
N HIS A 239 -21.35 3.70 -49.07
CA HIS A 239 -20.75 2.77 -50.01
C HIS A 239 -21.55 2.69 -51.33
N ARG A 240 -22.88 2.63 -51.25
CA ARG A 240 -23.77 2.60 -52.43
C ARG A 240 -23.73 3.90 -53.23
N VAL A 241 -23.66 5.06 -52.57
CA VAL A 241 -23.50 6.36 -53.24
C VAL A 241 -22.15 6.43 -53.95
N VAL A 242 -21.05 6.12 -53.27
CA VAL A 242 -19.70 6.11 -53.85
C VAL A 242 -19.62 5.14 -55.04
N ALA A 243 -20.13 3.91 -54.90
CA ALA A 243 -20.14 2.93 -55.97
C ALA A 243 -20.95 3.40 -57.20
N LYS A 244 -22.12 4.03 -56.99
CA LYS A 244 -22.91 4.63 -58.08
C LYS A 244 -22.17 5.77 -58.76
N THR A 245 -21.60 6.70 -58.00
CA THR A 245 -20.85 7.83 -58.55
C THR A 245 -19.65 7.35 -59.36
N LEU A 246 -18.89 6.37 -58.86
CA LEU A 246 -17.77 5.77 -59.60
C LEU A 246 -18.24 5.07 -60.88
N ALA A 247 -19.38 4.36 -60.85
CA ALA A 247 -19.95 3.74 -62.05
C ALA A 247 -20.39 4.79 -63.09
N THR A 248 -21.02 5.89 -62.66
CA THR A 248 -21.42 6.99 -63.54
C THR A 248 -20.20 7.70 -64.15
N VAL A 249 -19.17 7.98 -63.34
CA VAL A 249 -17.91 8.56 -63.83
C VAL A 249 -17.25 7.63 -64.84
N ARG A 250 -17.15 6.33 -64.54
CA ARG A 250 -16.59 5.32 -65.46
C ARG A 250 -17.36 5.28 -66.78
N HIS A 251 -18.70 5.24 -66.73
CA HIS A 251 -19.55 5.23 -67.93
C HIS A 251 -19.34 6.49 -68.79
N THR A 252 -19.31 7.66 -68.15
CA THR A 252 -19.07 8.95 -68.82
C THR A 252 -17.68 9.01 -69.44
N PHE A 253 -16.67 8.50 -68.75
CA PHE A 253 -15.30 8.43 -69.26
C PHE A 253 -15.21 7.47 -70.46
N THR A 254 -15.84 6.29 -70.41
CA THR A 254 -15.90 5.39 -71.58
C THR A 254 -16.64 6.00 -72.77
N GLN A 255 -17.69 6.79 -72.56
CA GLN A 255 -18.43 7.44 -73.65
C GLN A 255 -17.67 8.59 -74.31
N ASN A 256 -16.87 9.34 -73.55
CA ASN A 256 -16.16 10.52 -74.06
C ASN A 256 -14.79 10.19 -74.69
N TYR A 257 -14.26 8.98 -74.48
CA TYR A 257 -12.93 8.56 -74.93
C TYR A 257 -12.94 7.27 -75.79
N SER A 258 -14.11 6.88 -76.33
CA SER A 258 -14.26 5.86 -77.39
C SER A 258 -14.57 6.52 -78.72
#